data_AF-A0A535D7W5-F1
#
_entry.id   AF-A0A535D7W5-F1
#
_cell.length_a   1.000
_cell.length_b   1.000
_cell.length_c   1.000
_cell.angle_alpha   90.00
_cell.angle_beta   90.00
_cell.angle_gamma   90.00
#
_symmetry.space_group_name_H-M   'P 1'
#
loop_
_entity.id
_entity.type
_entity.pdbx_description
1 polymer ?
#
loop_
_entity_poly.entity_id
_entity_poly.type
_entity_poly.pdbx_seq_one_letter_code
_entity_poly.pdbx_strand_id
1 'polypeptide(L)'
;MKWGLAILIGVLAVVGAAAVYAGNDGAEHASAVLKDPAGEIIGDARFVEDSAGIVHVNVHVKGLSPGEHGIHIHAIGACTPTFAAAGPHHNPLGHQHGLENPLGPHAGDLEAL
;
A
#
# COMPACT_ATOMS: atom_id res chain seq x y z
N MET A 1 -39.97 24.05 -58.20
CA MET A 1 -40.26 25.33 -57.52
C MET A 1 -40.73 24.98 -56.11
N LYS A 2 -39.97 25.44 -55.08
CA LYS A 2 -40.52 25.91 -53.78
C LYS A 2 -41.27 24.86 -52.93
N TRP A 3 -40.95 24.46 -51.68
CA TRP A 3 -40.20 24.97 -50.52
C TRP A 3 -39.94 23.74 -49.61
N GLY A 4 -38.88 23.60 -48.82
CA GLY A 4 -38.55 24.42 -47.65
C GLY A 4 -38.28 23.46 -46.48
N LEU A 5 -37.01 23.36 -46.10
CA LEU A 5 -36.41 22.44 -45.14
C LEU A 5 -36.98 22.64 -43.72
N ALA A 6 -37.55 21.60 -43.10
CA ALA A 6 -37.86 21.59 -41.68
C ALA A 6 -36.64 21.06 -40.91
N ILE A 7 -35.82 21.96 -40.37
CA ILE A 7 -34.77 21.59 -39.40
C ILE A 7 -35.43 21.58 -38.03
N LEU A 8 -35.75 20.38 -37.53
CA LEU A 8 -36.01 20.15 -36.12
C LEU A 8 -34.69 20.31 -35.36
N ILE A 9 -34.53 21.44 -34.66
CA ILE A 9 -33.46 21.62 -33.69
C ILE A 9 -33.80 20.74 -32.48
N GLY A 10 -33.26 19.52 -32.46
CA GLY A 10 -33.27 18.68 -31.28
C GLY A 10 -32.34 19.29 -30.24
N VAL A 11 -32.90 19.93 -29.23
CA VAL A 11 -32.16 20.34 -28.03
C VAL A 11 -31.78 19.06 -27.29
N LEU A 12 -30.52 18.66 -27.42
CA LEU A 12 -29.92 17.58 -26.67
C LEU A 12 -29.83 18.02 -25.21
N ALA A 13 -30.71 17.50 -24.36
CA ALA A 13 -30.60 17.67 -22.92
C ALA A 13 -29.34 16.94 -22.45
N VAL A 14 -28.25 17.68 -22.25
CA VAL A 14 -27.07 17.18 -21.55
C VAL A 14 -27.48 17.04 -20.09
N VAL A 15 -27.92 15.84 -19.72
CA VAL A 15 -28.03 15.44 -18.32
C VAL A 15 -26.59 15.46 -17.78
N GLY A 16 -26.28 16.50 -17.01
CA GLY A 16 -25.01 16.57 -16.31
C GLY A 16 -24.85 15.33 -15.45
N ALA A 17 -23.90 14.48 -15.81
CA ALA A 17 -23.44 13.43 -14.91
C ALA A 17 -22.96 14.14 -13.65
N ALA A 18 -23.69 13.96 -12.55
CA ALA A 18 -23.13 14.24 -11.23
C ALA A 18 -21.93 13.30 -11.11
N ALA A 19 -20.74 13.83 -11.35
CA ALA A 19 -19.53 13.13 -11.01
C ALA A 19 -19.63 12.85 -9.51
N VAL A 20 -19.80 11.58 -9.15
CA VAL A 20 -19.63 11.12 -7.79
C VAL A 20 -18.15 11.38 -7.49
N TYR A 21 -17.87 12.47 -6.77
CA TYR A 21 -16.55 12.70 -6.25
C TYR A 21 -16.38 11.61 -5.19
N ALA A 22 -15.63 10.56 -5.53
CA ALA A 22 -15.14 9.63 -4.54
C ALA A 22 -14.34 10.48 -3.54
N GLY A 23 -14.89 10.65 -2.33
CA GLY A 23 -14.21 11.36 -1.27
C GLY A 23 -12.88 10.66 -1.03
N ASN A 24 -11.79 11.42 -1.08
CA ASN A 24 -10.56 10.99 -0.45
C ASN A 24 -10.87 11.02 1.05
N ASP A 25 -10.96 9.87 1.72
CA ASP A 25 -11.30 9.78 3.15
C ASP A 25 -10.22 10.39 4.07
N GLY A 26 -9.19 11.02 3.48
CA GLY A 26 -8.16 11.78 4.19
C GLY A 26 -7.08 10.93 4.87
N ALA A 27 -7.23 9.60 4.86
CA ALA A 27 -6.21 8.68 5.34
C ALA A 27 -5.18 8.39 4.23
N GLU A 28 -3.90 8.49 4.56
CA GLU A 28 -2.82 8.05 3.67
C GLU A 28 -2.71 6.52 3.73
N HIS A 29 -2.52 5.91 2.55
CA HIS A 29 -2.52 4.46 2.40
C HIS A 29 -1.33 3.97 1.59
N ALA A 30 -0.74 2.85 2.01
CA ALA A 30 0.24 2.11 1.21
C ALA A 30 -0.05 0.60 1.26
N SER A 31 0.50 -0.14 0.29
CA SER A 31 0.36 -1.60 0.25
C SER A 31 1.61 -2.28 -0.33
N ALA A 32 1.83 -3.53 0.05
CA ALA A 32 2.87 -4.38 -0.49
C ALA A 32 2.32 -5.79 -0.74
N VAL A 33 2.68 -6.38 -1.87
CA VAL A 33 2.41 -7.79 -2.17
C VAL A 33 3.56 -8.63 -1.64
N LEU A 34 3.25 -9.67 -0.87
CA LEU A 34 4.25 -10.59 -0.33
C LEU A 34 4.42 -11.77 -1.28
N LYS A 35 5.68 -12.00 -1.68
CA LYS A 35 6.07 -13.12 -2.53
C LYS A 35 7.09 -14.00 -1.84
N ASP A 36 7.01 -15.30 -2.08
CA ASP A 36 8.03 -16.25 -1.66
C ASP A 36 9.26 -16.22 -2.60
N PRO A 37 10.35 -16.95 -2.29
CA PRO A 37 11.53 -17.02 -3.16
C PRO A 37 11.28 -17.62 -4.55
N ALA A 38 10.19 -18.37 -4.76
CA ALA A 38 9.79 -18.87 -6.06
C ALA A 38 9.03 -17.81 -6.89
N GLY A 39 8.66 -16.69 -6.26
CA GLY A 39 7.90 -15.59 -6.87
C GLY A 39 6.39 -15.73 -6.71
N GLU A 40 5.92 -16.74 -5.99
CA GLU A 40 4.50 -17.00 -5.74
C GLU A 40 3.95 -15.98 -4.75
N ILE A 41 2.73 -15.50 -4.99
CA ILE A 41 2.06 -14.56 -4.09
C ILE A 41 1.51 -15.33 -2.89
N ILE A 42 2.03 -15.00 -1.71
CA ILE A 42 1.66 -15.64 -0.45
C ILE A 42 0.92 -14.71 0.51
N GLY A 43 0.72 -13.44 0.15
CA GLY A 43 0.06 -12.49 1.03
C GLY A 43 0.11 -11.03 0.58
N ASP A 44 -0.35 -10.15 1.47
CA ASP A 44 -0.28 -8.70 1.34
C ASP A 44 -0.06 -8.03 2.71
N ALA A 45 0.55 -6.84 2.69
CA ALA A 45 0.62 -5.93 3.80
C ALA A 45 -0.06 -4.61 3.42
N ARG A 46 -0.85 -4.05 4.33
CA ARG A 46 -1.56 -2.77 4.16
C ARG A 46 -1.17 -1.81 5.28
N PHE A 47 -0.92 -0.57 4.89
CA PHE A 47 -0.54 0.52 5.77
C PHE A 47 -1.65 1.55 5.73
N VAL A 48 -2.11 1.98 6.90
CA VAL A 48 -3.15 3.01 7.04
C VAL A 48 -2.69 4.00 8.10
N GLU A 49 -2.52 5.25 7.73
CA GLU A 49 -2.29 6.32 8.69
C GLU A 49 -3.63 6.75 9.31
N ASP A 50 -3.72 6.74 10.63
CA ASP A 50 -4.89 7.27 11.34
C ASP A 50 -4.80 8.80 11.54
N SER A 51 -5.86 9.39 12.09
CA SER A 51 -5.92 10.84 12.29
C SER A 51 -4.92 11.39 13.31
N ALA A 52 -4.23 10.54 14.07
CA ALA A 52 -3.16 10.91 14.98
C ALA A 52 -1.76 10.75 14.35
N GLY A 53 -1.68 10.31 13.09
CA GLY A 53 -0.43 10.04 12.39
C GLY A 53 0.19 8.68 12.72
N ILE A 54 -0.55 7.78 13.37
CA ILE A 54 -0.08 6.41 13.64
C ILE A 54 -0.35 5.54 12.41
N VAL A 55 0.69 4.86 11.94
CA VAL A 55 0.59 3.93 10.81
C VAL A 55 0.26 2.52 11.33
N HIS A 56 -0.93 2.04 10.99
CA HIS A 56 -1.38 0.68 11.27
C HIS A 56 -0.94 -0.25 10.15
N VAL A 57 -0.22 -1.32 10.49
CA VAL A 57 0.27 -2.32 9.55
C VAL A 57 -0.55 -3.60 9.70
N ASN A 58 -1.30 -3.95 8.67
CA ASN A 58 -2.10 -5.18 8.61
C ASN A 58 -1.48 -6.16 7.62
N VAL A 59 -1.03 -7.31 8.11
CA VAL A 59 -0.34 -8.32 7.31
C VAL A 59 -1.20 -9.58 7.22
N HIS A 60 -1.45 -10.03 6.00
CA HIS A 60 -2.07 -11.32 5.73
C HIS A 60 -1.09 -12.17 4.94
N VAL A 61 -0.65 -13.28 5.51
CA VAL A 61 0.29 -14.21 4.87
C VAL A 61 -0.14 -15.65 5.13
N LYS A 62 0.12 -16.54 4.18
CA LYS A 62 -0.19 -17.97 4.28
C LYS A 62 1.00 -18.81 3.85
N GLY A 63 0.99 -20.08 4.26
CA GLY A 63 1.99 -21.07 3.82
C GLY A 63 3.35 -20.94 4.50
N LEU A 64 3.44 -20.18 5.59
CA LEU A 64 4.62 -20.15 6.43
C LEU A 64 4.78 -21.48 7.19
N SER A 65 6.02 -21.91 7.40
CA SER A 65 6.32 -23.05 8.27
C SER A 65 5.93 -22.72 9.71
N PRO A 66 5.57 -23.69 10.57
CA PRO A 66 5.33 -23.41 12.00
C PRO A 66 6.54 -22.76 12.69
N GLY A 67 6.29 -21.80 13.59
CA GLY A 67 7.31 -21.06 14.35
C GLY A 67 7.09 -19.56 14.31
N GLU A 68 7.97 -18.79 14.95
CA GLU A 68 7.98 -17.32 14.87
C GLU A 68 8.60 -16.86 13.54
N HIS A 69 8.00 -15.84 12.92
CA HIS A 69 8.56 -15.18 11.74
C HIS A 69 8.78 -13.70 12.02
N GLY A 70 10.04 -13.28 12.00
CA GLY A 70 10.37 -11.85 12.06
C GLY A 70 9.89 -11.12 10.82
N ILE A 71 9.36 -9.92 11.02
CA ILE A 71 8.93 -9.03 9.95
C ILE A 71 9.58 -7.66 10.15
N HIS A 72 10.08 -7.09 9.05
CA HIS A 72 10.76 -5.81 9.07
C HIS A 72 10.38 -4.97 7.85
N ILE A 73 10.34 -3.65 8.03
CA ILE A 73 10.35 -2.70 6.92
C ILE A 73 11.80 -2.45 6.52
N HIS A 74 12.13 -2.66 5.26
CA HIS A 74 13.46 -2.41 4.71
C HIS A 74 13.59 -1.00 4.10
N ALA A 75 14.82 -0.52 3.98
CA ALA A 75 15.11 0.85 3.56
C ALA A 75 14.84 1.11 2.06
N ILE A 76 14.81 0.08 1.23
CA ILE A 76 14.63 0.18 -0.22
C ILE A 76 13.40 -0.64 -0.63
N GLY A 77 12.48 -0.03 -1.37
CA GLY A 77 11.30 -0.68 -1.93
C GLY A 77 11.62 -1.58 -3.15
N ALA A 78 12.54 -2.54 -2.99
CA ALA A 78 12.97 -3.43 -4.06
C ALA A 78 13.06 -4.89 -3.59
N CYS A 79 12.40 -5.80 -4.31
CA CYS A 79 12.42 -7.24 -4.01
C CYS A 79 13.20 -8.06 -5.04
N THR A 80 13.84 -7.41 -6.03
CA THR A 80 14.55 -8.05 -7.15
C THR A 80 15.92 -7.41 -7.37
N PRO A 81 16.92 -8.15 -7.89
CA PRO A 81 16.86 -9.54 -8.38
C PRO A 81 16.81 -10.61 -7.28
N THR A 82 17.19 -10.24 -6.05
CA THR A 82 16.98 -11.04 -4.84
C THR A 82 16.42 -10.14 -3.76
N PHE A 83 15.87 -10.69 -2.68
CA PHE A 83 15.35 -9.89 -1.56
C PHE A 83 16.44 -9.07 -0.83
N ALA A 84 17.73 -9.35 -1.07
CA ALA A 84 18.81 -8.49 -0.59
C ALA A 84 18.79 -7.08 -1.21
N ALA A 85 18.11 -6.89 -2.35
CA ALA A 85 17.92 -5.58 -2.96
C ALA A 85 17.12 -4.60 -2.09
N ALA A 86 16.38 -5.11 -1.09
CA ALA A 86 15.66 -4.29 -0.13
C ALA A 86 16.61 -3.50 0.80
N GLY A 87 17.89 -3.88 0.85
CA GLY A 87 18.89 -3.21 1.68
C GLY A 87 18.70 -3.51 3.18
N PRO A 88 19.25 -2.68 4.08
CA PRO A 88 19.12 -2.86 5.53
C PRO A 88 17.69 -2.59 6.02
N HIS A 89 17.42 -2.85 7.29
CA HIS A 89 16.17 -2.43 7.94
C HIS A 89 16.06 -0.90 7.88
N HIS A 90 14.84 -0.39 7.79
CA HIS A 90 14.57 1.04 7.87
C HIS A 90 14.99 1.56 9.25
N ASN A 91 16.06 2.35 9.29
CA ASN A 91 16.67 2.84 10.53
C ASN A 91 17.14 4.30 10.39
N PRO A 92 16.21 5.27 10.24
CA PRO A 92 16.56 6.68 10.09
C PRO A 92 17.19 7.28 11.35
N LEU A 93 17.04 6.63 12.52
CA LEU A 93 17.54 7.09 13.80
C LEU A 93 18.90 6.46 14.20
N GLY A 94 19.40 5.50 13.42
CA GLY A 94 20.71 4.88 13.68
C GLY A 94 20.78 4.02 14.94
N HIS A 95 19.65 3.45 15.38
CA HIS A 95 19.59 2.55 16.54
C HIS A 95 20.15 1.17 16.23
N GLN A 96 20.30 0.33 17.26
CA GLN A 96 20.57 -1.10 17.08
C GLN A 96 19.28 -1.87 16.77
N HIS A 97 19.43 -3.10 16.28
CA HIS A 97 18.31 -3.99 16.00
C HIS A 97 17.70 -4.57 17.29
N GLY A 98 16.39 -4.82 17.27
CA GLY A 98 15.66 -5.67 18.21
C GLY A 98 14.74 -4.88 19.14
N LEU A 99 13.46 -5.30 19.24
CA LEU A 99 12.45 -4.66 20.09
C LEU A 99 12.81 -4.70 21.59
N GLU A 100 13.47 -5.77 22.03
CA GLU A 100 13.93 -5.93 23.41
C GLU A 100 15.34 -5.37 23.67
N ASN A 101 16.02 -4.86 22.63
CA ASN A 101 17.35 -4.30 22.79
C ASN A 101 17.24 -2.89 23.40
N PRO A 102 17.87 -2.61 24.56
CA PRO A 102 17.82 -1.28 25.17
C PRO A 102 18.51 -0.19 24.33
N LEU A 103 19.33 -0.58 23.33
CA LEU A 103 19.93 0.33 22.35
C LEU A 103 19.20 0.32 21.00
N GLY A 104 18.10 -0.43 20.90
CA GLY A 104 17.21 -0.50 19.74
C GLY A 104 15.87 0.21 19.97
N PRO A 105 14.83 -0.14 19.20
CA PRO A 105 14.87 -0.91 17.95
C PRO A 105 15.20 -0.05 16.73
N HIS A 106 15.41 -0.68 15.57
CA HIS A 106 15.26 0.04 14.29
C HIS A 106 13.80 0.48 14.12
N ALA A 107 13.56 1.59 13.41
CA ALA A 107 12.20 2.05 13.14
C ALA A 107 11.38 1.06 12.28
N GLY A 108 12.05 0.19 11.53
CA GLY A 108 11.43 -0.87 10.75
C GLY A 108 11.31 -2.22 11.46
N ASP A 109 11.74 -2.37 12.71
CA ASP A 109 11.54 -3.62 13.45
C ASP A 109 10.09 -3.70 13.95
N LEU A 110 9.44 -4.85 13.76
CA LEU A 110 8.06 -5.10 14.14
C LEU A 110 7.96 -6.40 14.95
N GLU A 111 6.85 -6.57 15.67
CA GLU A 111 6.54 -7.81 16.39
C GLU A 111 6.43 -8.98 15.39
N ALA A 112 6.82 -10.18 15.84
CA ALA A 112 6.76 -11.38 15.01
C ALA A 112 5.31 -11.74 14.62
N LEU A 113 5.16 -12.36 13.44
CA LEU A 113 3.89 -12.86 12.91
C LEU A 113 3.47 -14.19 13.56
#